data_AF-A0A1C6E624-F1
#
_entry.id   AF-A0A1C6E624-F1
#
_cell.length_a   1.000
_cell.length_b   1.000
_cell.length_c   1.000
_cell.angle_alpha   90.00
_cell.angle_beta   90.00
_cell.angle_gamma   90.00
#
_symmetry.space_group_name_H-M   'P 1'
#
loop_
_entity.id
_entity.type
_entity.pdbx_description
1 polymer ?
#
loop_
_entity_poly.entity_id
_entity_poly.type
_entity_poly.pdbx_seq_one_letter_code
_entity_poly.pdbx_strand_id
1 'polypeptide(L)'
;MNKFCTNCGHELKPEEKFCPSCGFNTESVKQAKESVSNTQNVNSYQNTNQYQNANAYQNPNNAAFGNDDITMKNMLAQLSQKNQTNAIIWIVIGALQIIGAIYMFAFYDASIYTLAVMAIGILNIVAGYKDYKYSKELLQRPIAIISRYESMTPIVISLIYNVLFGGLIGVVGNIYELTIRNFVIANREIFQRAENRNF
;
A
#
# COMPACT_ATOMS: atom_id res chain seq x y z
N MET A 1 -32.22 31.86 -8.87
CA MET A 1 -31.47 31.02 -7.91
C MET A 1 -30.26 30.48 -8.63
N ASN A 2 -29.08 30.73 -8.09
CA ASN A 2 -27.83 30.29 -8.69
C ASN A 2 -27.63 28.81 -8.35
N LYS A 3 -27.26 28.01 -9.34
CA LYS A 3 -27.05 26.56 -9.18
C LYS A 3 -25.57 26.36 -8.87
N PHE A 4 -25.25 25.45 -7.94
CA PHE A 4 -23.86 25.12 -7.61
C PHE A 4 -23.57 23.65 -7.88
N CYS A 5 -22.34 23.35 -8.26
CA CYS A 5 -21.85 21.99 -8.48
C CYS A 5 -21.79 21.24 -7.15
N THR A 6 -22.50 20.11 -7.05
CA THR A 6 -22.53 19.29 -5.83
C THR A 6 -21.21 18.58 -5.53
N ASN A 7 -20.29 18.54 -6.48
CA ASN A 7 -18.98 17.90 -6.32
C ASN A 7 -17.87 18.87 -5.86
N CYS A 8 -17.93 20.16 -6.24
CA CYS A 8 -16.84 21.11 -5.96
C CYS A 8 -17.29 22.52 -5.53
N GLY A 9 -18.60 22.80 -5.51
CA GLY A 9 -19.12 24.11 -5.09
C GLY A 9 -19.03 25.23 -6.13
N HIS A 10 -18.54 24.97 -7.34
CA HIS A 10 -18.49 25.98 -8.41
C HIS A 10 -19.90 26.40 -8.87
N GLU A 11 -20.11 27.69 -9.11
CA GLU A 11 -21.37 28.22 -9.63
C GLU A 11 -21.59 27.77 -11.09
N LEU A 12 -22.78 27.25 -11.37
CA LEU A 12 -23.15 26.66 -12.66
C LEU A 12 -24.16 27.56 -13.37
N LYS A 13 -23.96 27.74 -14.68
CA LYS A 13 -24.99 28.36 -15.52
C LYS A 13 -26.17 27.39 -15.74
N PRO A 14 -27.39 27.89 -16.00
CA PRO A 14 -28.60 27.05 -16.06
C PRO A 14 -28.56 25.89 -17.06
N GLU A 15 -27.71 25.96 -18.09
CA GLU A 15 -27.67 24.99 -19.21
C GLU A 15 -26.39 24.16 -19.28
N GLU A 16 -25.52 24.21 -18.25
CA GLU A 16 -24.24 23.49 -18.26
C GLU A 16 -24.39 22.02 -17.84
N LYS A 17 -24.23 21.12 -18.83
CA LYS A 17 -24.28 19.66 -18.64
C LYS A 17 -23.12 19.11 -17.82
N PHE A 18 -21.97 19.78 -17.86
CA PHE A 18 -20.76 19.42 -17.13
C PHE A 18 -20.20 20.66 -16.41
N CYS A 19 -19.71 20.47 -15.19
CA CYS A 19 -19.08 21.55 -14.42
C CYS A 19 -17.75 21.95 -15.07
N PRO A 20 -17.54 23.23 -15.44
CA PRO A 20 -16.31 23.67 -16.10
C PRO A 20 -15.08 23.63 -15.18
N SER A 21 -15.27 23.61 -13.87
CA SER A 21 -14.17 23.61 -12.88
C SER A 21 -13.64 22.19 -12.59
N CYS A 22 -14.52 21.17 -12.50
CA CYS A 22 -14.12 19.83 -12.09
C CYS A 22 -14.59 18.69 -13.01
N GLY A 23 -15.31 19.00 -14.10
CA GLY A 23 -15.79 18.02 -15.07
C GLY A 23 -17.02 17.20 -14.64
N PHE A 24 -17.60 17.48 -13.46
CA PHE A 24 -18.77 16.74 -12.93
C PHE A 24 -20.01 16.88 -13.82
N ASN A 25 -20.62 15.76 -14.24
CA ASN A 25 -21.86 15.74 -15.02
C ASN A 25 -23.07 16.09 -14.13
N THR A 26 -23.75 17.20 -14.43
CA THR A 26 -24.82 17.76 -13.61
C THR A 26 -26.21 17.18 -13.92
N GLU A 27 -26.31 16.33 -14.95
CA GLU A 27 -27.53 15.64 -15.38
C GLU A 27 -27.69 14.27 -14.69
N SER A 28 -26.60 13.68 -14.17
CA SER A 28 -26.59 12.38 -13.46
C SER A 28 -27.51 12.31 -12.23
N VAL A 29 -27.96 13.46 -11.71
CA VAL A 29 -28.83 13.57 -10.53
C VAL A 29 -30.32 13.46 -10.87
N LYS A 30 -30.73 13.63 -12.15
CA LYS A 30 -32.16 13.61 -12.53
C LYS A 30 -32.77 12.20 -12.66
N GLN A 31 -31.96 11.14 -12.76
CA GLN A 31 -32.45 9.77 -12.97
C GLN A 31 -32.43 8.87 -11.71
N ALA A 32 -32.01 9.40 -10.55
CA ALA A 32 -31.96 8.64 -9.29
C ALA A 32 -33.23 8.74 -8.41
N LYS A 33 -34.36 9.26 -8.95
CA LYS A 33 -35.61 9.44 -8.18
C LYS A 33 -36.80 8.54 -8.60
N GLU A 34 -36.66 7.67 -9.60
CA GLU A 34 -37.78 6.81 -10.07
C GLU A 34 -37.60 5.30 -9.87
N SER A 35 -36.48 4.81 -9.33
CA SER A 35 -36.24 3.37 -9.08
C SER A 35 -36.06 3.02 -7.60
N VAL A 36 -36.98 3.50 -6.75
CA VAL A 36 -37.12 3.03 -5.36
C VAL A 36 -38.49 2.40 -5.21
N SER A 37 -38.63 1.13 -5.58
CA SER A 37 -39.68 0.21 -5.10
C SER A 37 -39.46 -1.19 -5.69
N ASN A 38 -38.66 -2.03 -5.04
CA ASN A 38 -39.16 -3.27 -4.43
C ASN A 38 -38.05 -4.26 -3.98
N THR A 39 -38.31 -4.79 -2.79
CA THR A 39 -37.91 -6.09 -2.23
C THR A 39 -36.61 -6.22 -1.43
N GLN A 40 -36.86 -6.68 -0.20
CA GLN A 40 -35.98 -6.95 0.93
C GLN A 40 -35.27 -8.31 0.84
N ASN A 41 -34.28 -8.50 1.74
CA ASN A 41 -33.73 -9.78 2.26
C ASN A 41 -32.65 -10.45 1.36
N VAL A 42 -31.46 -10.90 1.78
CA VAL A 42 -30.98 -11.58 3.01
C VAL A 42 -29.47 -11.28 3.25
N ASN A 43 -29.04 -11.33 4.51
CA ASN A 43 -27.68 -11.12 5.04
C ASN A 43 -26.61 -12.19 4.69
N SER A 44 -25.36 -11.81 4.96
CA SER A 44 -24.12 -12.61 5.20
C SER A 44 -23.34 -13.10 3.98
N TYR A 45 -22.21 -12.44 3.63
CA TYR A 45 -20.83 -12.73 4.08
C TYR A 45 -19.95 -11.50 3.81
N GLN A 46 -19.19 -11.07 4.81
CA GLN A 46 -18.38 -9.85 4.78
C GLN A 46 -17.01 -10.09 4.12
N ASN A 47 -16.70 -9.16 3.21
CA ASN A 47 -15.39 -8.61 2.87
C ASN A 47 -14.36 -9.52 2.19
N THR A 48 -14.46 -9.58 0.85
CA THR A 48 -13.32 -9.84 -0.03
C THR A 48 -13.15 -8.63 -0.94
N ASN A 49 -11.95 -8.04 -0.90
CA ASN A 49 -11.39 -6.99 -1.75
C ASN A 49 -12.28 -6.49 -2.90
N GLN A 50 -13.00 -5.40 -2.66
CA GLN A 50 -13.74 -4.69 -3.70
C GLN A 50 -12.81 -3.69 -4.42
N TYR A 51 -12.07 -4.18 -5.41
CA TYR A 51 -11.54 -3.35 -6.50
C TYR A 51 -12.23 -3.77 -7.79
N GLN A 52 -13.48 -3.35 -7.94
CA GLN A 52 -14.16 -3.31 -9.23
C GLN A 52 -15.35 -2.35 -9.11
N ASN A 53 -15.14 -1.13 -9.59
CA ASN A 53 -16.22 -0.41 -10.26
C ASN A 53 -15.60 0.44 -11.38
N ALA A 54 -15.54 -0.17 -12.57
CA ALA A 54 -15.27 0.52 -13.82
C ALA A 54 -16.48 0.29 -14.72
N ASN A 55 -17.57 1.02 -14.46
CA ASN A 55 -18.62 1.21 -15.46
C ASN A 55 -18.50 2.65 -15.97
N ALA A 56 -17.68 2.84 -16.99
CA ALA A 56 -17.65 4.06 -17.78
C ALA A 56 -17.46 3.68 -19.25
N TYR A 57 -18.51 3.90 -20.03
CA TYR A 57 -18.59 3.97 -21.49
C TYR A 57 -17.25 3.81 -22.23
N GLN A 58 -16.96 2.59 -22.71
CA GLN A 58 -15.79 2.34 -23.53
C GLN A 58 -16.01 2.87 -24.96
N ASN A 59 -15.36 4.01 -25.26
CA ASN A 59 -15.00 4.38 -26.62
C ASN A 59 -13.77 3.53 -27.03
N PRO A 60 -13.84 2.71 -28.10
CA PRO A 60 -12.82 1.71 -28.43
C PRO A 60 -11.43 2.27 -28.76
N ASN A 61 -11.29 3.59 -29.02
CA ASN A 61 -10.00 4.21 -29.31
C ASN A 61 -9.19 4.64 -28.07
N ASN A 62 -9.79 4.65 -26.87
CA ASN A 62 -9.13 5.03 -25.61
C ASN A 62 -8.74 3.83 -24.73
N ALA A 63 -9.05 2.60 -25.15
CA ALA A 63 -8.87 1.40 -24.32
C ALA A 63 -7.39 1.13 -23.98
N ALA A 64 -6.47 1.32 -24.94
CA ALA A 64 -5.06 1.01 -24.72
C ALA A 64 -4.40 1.89 -23.64
N PHE A 65 -4.65 3.21 -23.67
CA PHE A 65 -4.03 4.15 -22.72
C PHE A 65 -4.63 4.07 -21.31
N GLY A 66 -5.93 3.77 -21.19
CA GLY A 66 -6.60 3.57 -19.91
C GLY A 66 -6.19 2.27 -19.20
N ASN A 67 -5.97 1.20 -19.97
CA ASN A 67 -5.55 -0.09 -19.42
C ASN A 67 -4.15 -0.02 -18.79
N ASP A 68 -3.24 0.75 -19.36
CA ASP A 68 -1.87 0.93 -18.84
C ASP A 68 -1.86 1.69 -17.49
N ASP A 69 -2.71 2.71 -17.33
CA ASP A 69 -2.82 3.46 -16.07
C ASP A 69 -3.42 2.60 -14.94
N ILE A 70 -4.47 1.83 -15.25
CA ILE A 70 -5.09 0.90 -14.31
C ILE A 70 -4.09 -0.18 -13.88
N THR A 71 -3.34 -0.73 -14.84
CA THR A 71 -2.31 -1.76 -14.56
C THR A 71 -1.24 -1.23 -13.61
N MET A 72 -0.73 -0.02 -13.86
CA MET A 72 0.29 0.62 -13.02
C MET A 72 -0.23 0.89 -11.61
N LYS A 73 -1.44 1.46 -11.46
CA LYS A 73 -2.07 1.70 -10.15
C LYS A 73 -2.27 0.40 -9.38
N ASN A 74 -2.71 -0.66 -10.04
CA ASN A 74 -2.87 -1.98 -9.42
C ASN A 74 -1.53 -2.56 -8.96
N MET A 75 -0.44 -2.37 -9.72
CA MET A 75 0.89 -2.81 -9.32
C MET A 75 1.45 -2.00 -8.14
N LEU A 76 1.22 -0.68 -8.10
CA LEU A 76 1.59 0.15 -6.96
C LEU A 76 0.80 -0.23 -5.70
N ALA A 77 -0.50 -0.53 -5.84
CA ALA A 77 -1.32 -1.04 -4.75
C ALA A 77 -0.82 -2.39 -4.22
N GLN A 78 -0.47 -3.33 -5.12
CA GLN A 78 0.13 -4.61 -4.74
C GLN A 78 1.49 -4.43 -4.04
N LEU A 79 2.35 -3.53 -4.54
CA LEU A 79 3.63 -3.23 -3.91
C LEU A 79 3.44 -2.60 -2.53
N SER A 80 2.48 -1.68 -2.39
CA SER A 80 2.10 -1.08 -1.12
C SER A 80 1.65 -2.15 -0.12
N GLN A 81 0.75 -3.05 -0.52
CA GLN A 81 0.31 -4.16 0.33
C GLN A 81 1.46 -5.05 0.76
N LYS A 82 2.36 -5.45 -0.15
CA LYS A 82 3.56 -6.23 0.17
C LYS A 82 4.45 -5.52 1.20
N ASN A 83 4.66 -4.20 1.06
CA ASN A 83 5.40 -3.43 2.05
C ASN A 83 4.69 -3.35 3.40
N GLN A 84 3.35 -3.25 3.43
CA GLN A 84 2.58 -3.33 4.68
C GLN A 84 2.73 -4.70 5.34
N THR A 85 2.73 -5.78 4.56
CA THR A 85 3.01 -7.12 5.09
C THR A 85 4.44 -7.22 5.64
N ASN A 86 5.45 -6.69 4.94
CA ASN A 86 6.83 -6.64 5.43
C ASN A 86 6.92 -5.87 6.75
N ALA A 87 6.22 -4.74 6.83
CA ALA A 87 6.16 -3.93 8.04
C ALA A 87 5.61 -4.70 9.23
N ILE A 88 4.50 -5.42 9.03
CA ILE A 88 3.89 -6.26 10.05
C ILE A 88 4.86 -7.34 10.51
N ILE A 89 5.54 -8.03 9.59
CA ILE A 89 6.52 -9.07 9.92
C ILE A 89 7.60 -8.50 10.84
N TRP A 90 8.21 -7.37 10.46
CA TRP A 90 9.29 -6.76 11.24
C TRP A 90 8.83 -6.24 12.62
N ILE A 91 7.63 -5.65 12.70
CA ILE A 91 7.05 -5.20 13.97
C ILE A 91 6.80 -6.40 14.90
N VAL A 92 6.23 -7.50 14.38
CA VAL A 92 5.97 -8.71 15.17
C VAL A 92 7.28 -9.34 15.65
N ILE A 93 8.26 -9.51 14.76
CA ILE A 93 9.59 -10.04 15.13
C ILE A 93 10.24 -9.17 16.20
N GLY A 94 10.23 -7.84 16.02
CA GLY A 94 10.81 -6.90 16.98
C GLY A 94 10.11 -6.93 18.34
N ALA A 95 8.78 -7.00 18.37
CA ALA A 95 8.02 -7.12 19.60
C ALA A 95 8.33 -8.43 20.35
N LEU A 96 8.40 -9.56 19.64
CA LEU A 96 8.77 -10.84 20.23
C LEU A 96 10.19 -10.84 20.80
N GLN A 97 11.14 -10.22 20.10
CA GLN A 97 12.52 -10.07 20.60
C GLN A 97 12.59 -9.22 21.87
N ILE A 98 11.85 -8.11 21.92
CA ILE A 98 11.81 -7.26 23.13
C ILE A 98 11.16 -8.00 24.30
N ILE A 99 10.03 -8.69 24.07
CA ILE A 99 9.37 -9.48 25.13
C ILE A 99 10.31 -10.59 25.64
N GLY A 100 10.96 -11.31 24.74
CA GLY A 100 11.94 -12.34 25.09
C GLY A 100 13.14 -11.78 25.87
N ALA A 101 13.65 -10.61 25.46
CA ALA A 101 14.75 -9.94 26.16
C ALA A 101 14.33 -9.47 27.56
N ILE A 102 13.12 -8.93 27.73
CA ILE A 102 12.58 -8.54 29.05
C ILE A 102 12.44 -9.76 29.96
N TYR A 103 11.94 -10.89 29.43
CA TYR A 103 11.85 -12.14 30.17
C TYR A 103 13.25 -12.63 30.61
N MET A 104 14.22 -12.65 29.70
CA MET A 104 15.59 -13.05 30.01
C MET A 104 16.22 -12.14 31.08
N PHE A 105 15.98 -10.83 30.98
CA PHE A 105 16.45 -9.84 31.96
C PHE A 105 15.83 -10.06 33.34
N ALA A 106 14.55 -10.43 33.42
CA ALA A 106 13.82 -10.60 34.67
C ALA A 106 14.16 -11.91 35.43
N PHE A 107 14.46 -13.00 34.70
CA PHE A 107 14.60 -14.34 35.30
C PHE A 107 16.01 -14.92 35.26
N TYR A 108 16.94 -14.34 34.50
CA TYR A 108 18.31 -14.84 34.35
C TYR A 108 19.35 -13.76 34.71
N ASP A 109 19.90 -13.05 33.73
CA ASP A 109 20.88 -11.98 33.93
C ASP A 109 20.92 -11.02 32.73
N ALA A 110 21.34 -9.79 32.98
CA ALA A 110 21.48 -8.69 32.02
C ALA A 110 22.74 -8.84 31.16
N SER A 111 22.92 -10.00 30.55
CA SER A 111 24.07 -10.27 29.69
C SER A 111 24.14 -9.32 28.48
N ILE A 112 25.34 -9.16 27.92
CA ILE A 112 25.55 -8.40 26.67
C ILE A 112 24.62 -8.91 25.55
N TYR A 113 24.37 -10.23 25.52
CA TYR A 113 23.44 -10.84 24.57
C TYR A 113 22.00 -10.34 24.77
N THR A 114 21.52 -10.27 26.02
CA THR A 114 20.17 -9.76 26.35
C THR A 114 19.97 -8.32 25.86
N LEU A 115 20.97 -7.46 26.06
CA LEU A 115 20.94 -6.07 25.59
C LEU A 115 21.01 -5.98 24.06
N ALA A 116 21.82 -6.83 23.42
CA ALA A 116 21.90 -6.89 21.96
C ALA A 116 20.56 -7.31 21.33
N VAL A 117 19.91 -8.35 21.84
CA VAL A 117 18.58 -8.80 21.35
C VAL A 117 17.55 -7.69 21.50
N MET A 118 17.56 -6.95 22.62
CA MET A 118 16.66 -5.80 22.81
C MET A 118 16.91 -4.70 21.77
N ALA A 119 18.18 -4.37 21.50
CA ALA A 119 18.54 -3.37 20.48
C ALA A 119 18.12 -3.81 19.06
N ILE A 120 18.36 -5.09 18.69
CA ILE A 120 17.91 -5.64 17.41
C ILE A 120 16.38 -5.64 17.31
N GLY A 121 15.67 -5.92 18.40
CA GLY A 121 14.21 -5.84 18.45
C GLY A 121 13.71 -4.44 18.14
N ILE A 122 14.35 -3.41 18.69
CA ILE A 122 14.04 -2.01 18.36
C ILE A 122 14.34 -1.69 16.89
N LEU A 123 15.48 -2.13 16.36
CA LEU A 123 15.82 -1.93 14.94
C LEU A 123 14.79 -2.59 14.01
N ASN A 124 14.28 -3.77 14.36
CA ASN A 124 13.22 -4.45 13.61
C ASN A 124 11.91 -3.64 13.65
N ILE A 125 11.52 -3.08 14.80
CA ILE A 125 10.35 -2.18 14.86
C ILE A 125 10.55 -0.95 13.98
N VAL A 126 11.74 -0.34 14.00
CA VAL A 126 12.07 0.81 13.15
C VAL A 126 12.02 0.45 11.67
N ALA A 127 12.57 -0.71 11.29
CA ALA A 127 12.50 -1.21 9.92
C ALA A 127 11.03 -1.37 9.49
N GLY A 128 10.20 -2.00 10.33
CA GLY A 128 8.78 -2.16 10.03
C GLY A 128 8.05 -0.82 9.90
N TYR A 129 8.34 0.15 10.76
CA TYR A 129 7.78 1.50 10.61
C TYR A 129 8.19 2.18 9.30
N LYS A 130 9.47 2.06 8.90
CA LYS A 130 9.97 2.60 7.62
C LYS A 130 9.27 1.95 6.42
N ASP A 131 9.03 0.65 6.46
CA ASP A 131 8.30 -0.05 5.40
C ASP A 131 6.83 0.33 5.35
N TYR A 132 6.19 0.49 6.52
CA TYR A 132 4.81 0.96 6.59
C TYR A 132 4.68 2.37 6.01
N LYS A 133 5.55 3.30 6.41
CA LYS A 133 5.56 4.66 5.88
C LYS A 133 5.75 4.67 4.37
N TYR A 134 6.77 3.94 3.89
CA TYR A 134 7.04 3.79 2.46
C TYR A 134 5.84 3.22 1.69
N SER A 135 5.12 2.26 2.29
CA SER A 135 3.91 1.70 1.66
C SER A 135 2.84 2.75 1.36
N LYS A 136 2.70 3.77 2.20
CA LYS A 136 1.73 4.85 2.00
C LYS A 136 2.23 5.88 0.99
N GLU A 137 3.54 6.16 1.02
CA GLU A 137 4.19 7.04 0.05
C GLU A 137 4.07 6.51 -1.37
N LEU A 138 4.16 5.19 -1.60
CA LEU A 138 4.01 4.56 -2.92
C LEU A 138 2.71 4.92 -3.66
N LEU A 139 1.62 5.16 -2.94
CA LEU A 139 0.32 5.47 -3.54
C LEU A 139 0.14 6.96 -3.84
N GLN A 140 0.96 7.80 -3.23
CA GLN A 140 0.88 9.26 -3.35
C GLN A 140 1.98 9.81 -4.25
N ARG A 141 3.20 9.30 -4.07
CA ARG A 141 4.45 9.74 -4.72
C ARG A 141 5.37 8.53 -4.92
N PRO A 142 5.19 7.74 -6.00
CA PRO A 142 6.01 6.58 -6.29
C PRO A 142 7.39 6.99 -6.77
N ILE A 143 8.26 7.45 -5.88
CA ILE A 143 9.66 7.81 -6.18
C ILE A 143 10.61 6.76 -5.62
N ALA A 144 11.74 6.54 -6.30
CA ALA A 144 12.84 5.70 -5.83
C ALA A 144 12.44 4.25 -5.43
N ILE A 145 11.52 3.64 -6.17
CA ILE A 145 11.16 2.21 -6.08
C ILE A 145 12.33 1.34 -6.53
N ILE A 146 12.83 1.56 -7.75
CA ILE A 146 13.87 0.71 -8.34
C ILE A 146 15.14 0.76 -7.49
N SER A 147 15.62 1.96 -7.15
CA SER A 147 16.86 2.12 -6.38
C SER A 147 16.78 1.53 -4.96
N ARG A 148 15.59 1.51 -4.34
CA ARG A 148 15.37 0.85 -3.03
C ARG A 148 15.58 -0.66 -3.11
N TYR A 149 15.07 -1.30 -4.16
CA TYR A 149 15.07 -2.77 -4.28
C TYR A 149 16.23 -3.32 -5.12
N GLU A 150 16.96 -2.49 -5.87
CA GLU A 150 18.08 -2.94 -6.69
C GLU A 150 19.25 -3.44 -5.80
N SER A 151 19.53 -2.71 -4.72
CA SER A 151 20.60 -3.04 -3.77
C SER A 151 20.23 -4.21 -2.85
N MET A 152 21.13 -5.19 -2.78
CA MET A 152 21.03 -6.33 -1.85
C MET A 152 21.63 -6.03 -0.47
N THR A 153 22.39 -4.94 -0.35
CA THR A 153 23.17 -4.61 0.86
C THR A 153 22.32 -4.55 2.12
N PRO A 154 21.14 -3.89 2.15
CA PRO A 154 20.31 -3.83 3.34
C PRO A 154 19.81 -5.21 3.79
N ILE A 155 19.46 -6.07 2.83
CA ILE A 155 18.98 -7.44 3.07
C ILE A 155 20.10 -8.29 3.67
N VAL A 156 21.31 -8.23 3.10
CA VAL A 156 22.46 -9.00 3.60
C VAL A 156 22.84 -8.57 5.01
N ILE A 157 22.88 -7.25 5.28
CA ILE A 157 23.16 -6.73 6.62
C ILE A 157 22.08 -7.19 7.61
N SER A 158 20.80 -7.10 7.20
CA SER A 158 19.66 -7.55 8.01
C SER A 158 19.74 -9.03 8.35
N LEU A 159 20.09 -9.86 7.38
CA LEU A 159 20.25 -11.28 7.56
C LEU A 159 21.33 -11.61 8.59
N ILE A 160 22.49 -10.93 8.55
CA ILE A 160 23.62 -11.20 9.45
C ILE A 160 23.21 -11.04 10.91
N TYR A 161 22.67 -9.87 11.31
CA TYR A 161 22.32 -9.67 12.73
C TYR A 161 21.10 -10.51 13.14
N ASN A 162 20.14 -10.75 12.24
CA ASN A 162 18.98 -11.59 12.54
C ASN A 162 19.36 -13.07 12.71
N VAL A 163 20.35 -13.58 11.98
CA VAL A 163 20.87 -14.94 12.20
C VAL A 163 21.62 -15.03 13.52
N LEU A 164 22.45 -14.04 13.83
CA LEU A 164 23.28 -14.04 15.05
C LEU A 164 22.46 -13.88 16.35
N PHE A 165 21.40 -13.06 16.33
CA PHE A 165 20.65 -12.69 17.53
C PHE A 165 19.16 -13.08 17.51
N GLY A 166 18.58 -13.30 16.33
CA GLY A 166 17.15 -13.62 16.15
C GLY A 166 16.86 -15.07 15.76
N GLY A 167 17.87 -15.87 15.43
CA GLY A 167 17.72 -17.25 14.99
C GLY A 167 16.82 -17.42 13.77
N LEU A 168 16.09 -18.53 13.70
CA LEU A 168 15.20 -18.87 12.56
C LEU A 168 14.12 -17.82 12.31
N ILE A 169 13.59 -17.18 13.37
CA ILE A 169 12.52 -16.19 13.27
C ILE A 169 12.97 -14.98 12.43
N GLY A 170 14.21 -14.52 12.64
CA GLY A 170 14.76 -13.38 11.91
C GLY A 170 15.07 -13.66 10.43
N VAL A 171 15.21 -14.93 10.03
CA VAL A 171 15.43 -15.31 8.63
C VAL A 171 14.14 -15.16 7.81
N VAL A 172 12.97 -15.44 8.39
CA VAL A 172 11.68 -15.38 7.69
C VAL A 172 11.39 -13.98 7.13
N GLY A 173 11.69 -12.93 7.88
CA GLY A 173 11.52 -11.54 7.42
C GLY A 173 12.35 -11.21 6.19
N ASN A 174 13.61 -11.64 6.18
CA ASN A 174 14.51 -11.43 5.04
C ASN A 174 14.08 -12.20 3.79
N ILE A 175 13.55 -13.43 3.95
CA ILE A 175 13.01 -14.19 2.82
C ILE A 175 11.84 -13.44 2.19
N TYR A 176 10.94 -12.87 3.01
CA TYR A 176 9.81 -12.11 2.48
C TYR A 176 10.27 -10.88 1.70
N GLU A 177 11.26 -10.15 2.19
CA GLU A 177 11.84 -8.99 1.51
C GLU A 177 12.41 -9.35 0.12
N LEU A 178 13.04 -10.52 -0.03
CA LEU A 178 13.47 -11.04 -1.34
C LEU A 178 12.30 -11.25 -2.30
N THR A 179 11.12 -11.64 -1.81
CA THR A 179 9.93 -11.78 -2.66
C THR A 179 9.43 -10.43 -3.19
N ILE A 180 9.52 -9.37 -2.37
CA ILE A 180 9.16 -8.01 -2.78
C ILE A 180 10.15 -7.51 -3.83
N ARG A 181 11.44 -7.72 -3.57
CA ARG A 181 12.50 -7.39 -4.54
C ARG A 181 12.26 -8.10 -5.87
N ASN A 182 12.05 -9.42 -5.86
CA ASN A 182 11.80 -10.18 -7.07
C ASN A 182 10.58 -9.65 -7.83
N PHE A 183 9.50 -9.30 -7.11
CA PHE A 183 8.31 -8.69 -7.71
C PHE A 183 8.61 -7.33 -8.37
N VAL A 184 9.39 -6.46 -7.74
CA VAL A 184 9.78 -5.16 -8.31
C VAL A 184 10.68 -5.33 -9.53
N ILE A 185 11.70 -6.18 -9.45
CA ILE A 185 12.65 -6.39 -10.54
C ILE A 185 11.97 -7.08 -11.73
N ALA A 186 11.07 -8.04 -11.50
CA ALA A 186 10.31 -8.70 -12.55
C ALA A 186 9.37 -7.73 -13.30
N ASN A 187 8.90 -6.68 -12.64
CA ASN A 187 8.00 -5.67 -13.22
C ASN A 187 8.68 -4.30 -13.34
N ARG A 188 10.01 -4.28 -13.52
CA ARG A 188 10.85 -3.07 -13.48
C ARG A 188 10.34 -1.96 -14.40
N GLU A 189 9.93 -2.30 -15.62
CA GLU A 189 9.45 -1.31 -16.58
C GLU A 189 8.22 -0.55 -16.08
N ILE A 190 7.29 -1.23 -15.42
CA ILE A 190 6.04 -0.63 -14.95
C ILE A 190 6.33 0.30 -13.78
N PHE A 191 7.20 -0.12 -12.85
CA PHE A 191 7.63 0.73 -11.74
C PHE A 191 8.49 1.91 -12.18
N GLN A 192 9.35 1.73 -13.18
CA GLN A 192 10.13 2.84 -13.76
C GLN A 192 9.23 3.85 -14.48
N ARG A 193 8.20 3.39 -15.20
CA ARG A 193 7.18 4.27 -15.78
C ARG A 193 6.39 5.02 -14.69
N ALA A 194 6.08 4.35 -13.58
CA ALA A 194 5.41 4.98 -12.44
C ALA A 194 6.26 6.09 -11.80
N GLU A 195 7.57 5.88 -11.64
CA GLU A 195 8.50 6.89 -11.11
C GLU A 195 8.65 8.12 -11.99
N ASN A 196 8.65 7.92 -13.31
CA ASN A 196 8.84 9.00 -14.28
C ASN A 196 7.57 9.84 -14.52
N ARG A 197 6.41 9.38 -14.04
CA ARG A 197 5.19 10.19 -14.06
C ARG A 197 5.23 11.15 -12.88
N ASN A 198 5.39 12.44 -13.17
CA ASN A 198 5.18 13.49 -12.19
C ASN A 198 3.69 13.47 -11.78
N PHE A 199 3.41 12.94 -10.59
CA PHE A 199 2.09 12.99 -9.94
C PHE A 199 1.88 14.34 -9.24
#